data_AF-A0A7S1T264-F1
#
_entry.id   AF-A0A7S1T264-F1
#
_cell.length_a   1.000
_cell.length_b   1.000
_cell.length_c   1.000
_cell.angle_alpha   90.00
_cell.angle_beta   90.00
_cell.angle_gamma   90.00
#
_symmetry.space_group_name_H-M   'P 1'
#
loop_
_entity.id
_entity.type
_entity.pdbx_description
1 polymer ?
#
loop_
_entity_poly.entity_id
_entity_poly.type
_entity_poly.pdbx_seq_one_letter_code
_entity_poly.pdbx_strand_id
1 'polypeptide(L)'
;AGVHAVAEMDVPGEEDLCAADAPPVRRLLVLEDVQDPGNVGTLLRTALAFGWDALYLLPGCCDPFNEKVLRASRGAAFRMRRMSGSWLELNEAVEVHRLRCLAAEPDPTAKFGTRSAGMGE
;
A
#
# COMPACT_ATOMS: atom_id res chain seq x y z
N ALA A 1 21.05 13.12 -17.73
CA ALA A 1 20.61 12.14 -18.74
C ALA A 1 19.70 11.14 -18.05
N GLY A 2 18.45 11.00 -18.49
CA GLY A 2 17.53 9.99 -17.96
C GLY A 2 17.70 8.69 -18.75
N VAL A 3 17.73 7.56 -18.06
CA VAL A 3 17.61 6.24 -18.71
C VAL A 3 16.12 5.90 -18.76
N HIS A 4 15.58 5.74 -19.96
CA HIS A 4 14.25 5.17 -20.18
C HIS A 4 14.44 3.78 -20.77
N ALA A 5 13.97 2.76 -20.06
CA ALA A 5 13.94 1.39 -20.54
C ALA A 5 12.48 0.95 -20.63
N VAL A 6 12.14 0.26 -21.72
CA VAL A 6 10.84 -0.39 -21.90
C VAL A 6 11.11 -1.88 -21.91
N ALA A 7 10.38 -2.63 -21.11
CA ALA A 7 10.40 -4.08 -21.09
C ALA A 7 8.96 -4.58 -21.07
N GLU A 8 8.68 -5.63 -21.83
CA GLU A 8 7.48 -6.42 -21.62
C GLU A 8 7.65 -7.18 -20.30
N MET A 9 6.64 -7.07 -19.44
CA MET A 9 6.62 -7.77 -18.16
C MET A 9 5.19 -8.18 -17.87
N ASP A 10 5.02 -9.42 -17.43
CA ASP A 10 3.78 -9.87 -16.86
C ASP A 10 3.58 -9.14 -15.54
N VAL A 11 2.54 -8.32 -15.47
CA VAL A 11 2.16 -7.64 -14.23
C VAL A 11 1.82 -8.74 -13.21
N PRO A 12 2.47 -8.77 -12.03
CA PRO A 12 2.13 -9.73 -11.00
C PRO A 12 0.62 -9.66 -10.72
N GLY A 13 -0.03 -10.81 -10.85
CA GLY A 13 -1.47 -10.95 -10.61
C GLY A 13 -1.83 -10.64 -9.16
N GLU A 14 -3.12 -10.67 -8.88
CA GLU A 14 -3.59 -10.69 -7.49
C GLU A 14 -3.40 -12.09 -6.91
N GLU A 15 -3.14 -12.12 -5.60
CA GLU A 15 -2.99 -13.35 -4.84
C GLU A 15 -4.14 -13.44 -3.84
N ASP A 16 -4.78 -14.60 -3.77
CA ASP A 16 -5.71 -14.91 -2.69
C ASP A 16 -4.92 -15.06 -1.38
N LEU A 17 -5.07 -14.09 -0.49
CA LEU A 17 -4.39 -14.09 0.80
C LEU A 17 -4.96 -15.18 1.74
N CYS A 18 -6.15 -15.72 1.46
CA CYS A 18 -6.81 -16.77 2.24
C CYS A 18 -6.52 -18.18 1.70
N ALA A 19 -5.86 -18.32 0.54
CA ALA A 19 -5.55 -19.62 -0.04
C ALA A 19 -4.71 -20.48 0.91
N ALA A 20 -5.01 -21.78 0.96
CA ALA A 20 -4.39 -22.71 1.92
C ALA A 20 -2.87 -22.85 1.76
N ASP A 21 -2.35 -22.64 0.56
CA ASP A 21 -0.93 -22.66 0.20
C ASP A 21 -0.30 -21.25 0.13
N ALA A 22 -1.06 -20.19 0.43
CA ALA A 22 -0.54 -18.84 0.48
C ALA A 22 0.51 -18.70 1.60
N PRO A 23 1.64 -18.02 1.35
CA PRO A 23 2.58 -17.67 2.40
C PRO A 23 1.91 -16.88 3.53
N PRO A 24 2.33 -17.09 4.80
CA PRO A 24 1.72 -16.41 5.94
C PRO A 24 1.91 -14.90 5.85
N VAL A 25 0.86 -14.14 6.21
CA VAL A 25 0.89 -12.68 6.28
C VAL A 25 0.98 -12.27 7.75
N ARG A 26 2.02 -11.51 8.11
CA ARG A 26 2.20 -10.97 9.47
C ARG A 26 1.92 -9.47 9.52
N ARG A 27 2.14 -8.77 8.42
CA ARG A 27 1.91 -7.33 8.25
C ARG A 27 1.22 -7.07 6.92
N LEU A 28 -0.04 -6.67 6.99
CA LEU A 28 -0.89 -6.35 5.84
C LEU A 28 -1.12 -4.84 5.78
N LEU A 29 -0.75 -4.20 4.67
CA LEU A 29 -1.07 -2.80 4.41
C LEU A 29 -2.45 -2.75 3.80
N VAL A 30 -3.42 -2.17 4.50
CA VAL A 30 -4.76 -1.96 3.97
C VAL A 30 -4.90 -0.49 3.58
N LEU A 31 -5.32 -0.22 2.35
CA LEU A 31 -5.67 1.12 1.88
C LEU A 31 -7.18 1.17 1.61
N GLU A 32 -7.83 2.23 2.09
CA GLU A 32 -9.23 2.54 1.83
C GLU A 32 -9.32 3.94 1.21
N ASP A 33 -9.98 4.03 0.05
CA ASP A 33 -10.21 5.27 -0.70
C ASP A 33 -8.97 6.17 -0.91
N VAL A 34 -7.77 5.56 -1.02
CA VAL A 34 -6.53 6.30 -1.26
C VAL A 34 -6.37 6.57 -2.76
N GLN A 35 -6.84 7.74 -3.18
CA GLN A 35 -6.90 8.14 -4.59
C GLN A 35 -5.61 8.78 -5.13
N ASP A 36 -4.79 9.38 -4.25
CA ASP A 36 -3.56 10.06 -4.69
C ASP A 36 -2.46 9.03 -5.06
N PRO A 37 -1.98 9.00 -6.31
CA PRO A 37 -0.99 8.02 -6.73
C PRO A 37 0.38 8.22 -6.06
N GLY A 38 0.71 9.44 -5.63
CA GLY A 38 1.92 9.72 -4.89
C GLY A 38 1.91 9.08 -3.51
N ASN A 39 0.77 9.15 -2.82
CA ASN A 39 0.51 8.52 -1.54
C ASN A 39 0.53 7.00 -1.66
N VAL A 40 -0.21 6.40 -2.59
CA VAL A 40 -0.21 4.94 -2.81
C VAL A 40 1.22 4.44 -3.07
N GLY A 41 1.95 5.08 -3.99
CA GLY A 41 3.32 4.69 -4.28
C GLY A 41 4.26 4.84 -3.08
N THR A 42 4.13 5.92 -2.32
CA THR A 42 4.95 6.15 -1.13
C THR A 42 4.66 5.14 -0.02
N LEU A 43 3.38 4.81 0.21
CA LEU A 43 2.94 3.81 1.18
C LEU A 43 3.46 2.42 0.79
N LEU A 44 3.31 2.01 -0.47
CA LEU A 44 3.87 0.76 -1.01
C LEU A 44 5.39 0.66 -0.78
N ARG A 45 6.13 1.71 -1.14
CA ARG A 45 7.59 1.76 -0.95
C ARG A 45 7.98 1.65 0.52
N THR A 46 7.21 2.29 1.39
CA THR A 46 7.44 2.31 2.83
C THR A 46 7.14 0.94 3.44
N ALA A 47 6.02 0.33 3.09
CA ALA A 47 5.64 -1.01 3.50
C ALA A 47 6.70 -2.04 3.11
N LEU A 48 7.17 -2.02 1.85
CA LEU A 48 8.24 -2.90 1.40
C LEU A 48 9.54 -2.69 2.19
N ALA A 49 9.94 -1.43 2.43
CA ALA A 49 11.14 -1.10 3.18
C ALA A 49 11.09 -1.59 4.64
N PHE A 50 9.91 -1.64 5.25
CA PHE A 50 9.69 -2.18 6.59
C PHE A 50 9.37 -3.69 6.61
N GLY A 51 9.41 -4.36 5.45
CA GLY A 51 9.17 -5.80 5.33
C GLY A 51 7.73 -6.20 5.59
N TRP A 52 6.77 -5.39 5.16
CA TRP A 52 5.36 -5.79 5.13
C TRP A 52 5.15 -6.83 4.04
N ASP A 53 4.21 -7.75 4.26
CA ASP A 53 4.11 -8.97 3.46
C ASP A 53 3.18 -8.80 2.26
N ALA A 54 2.12 -8.01 2.41
CA ALA A 54 1.14 -7.79 1.36
C ALA A 54 0.44 -6.41 1.47
N LEU A 55 -0.19 -6.02 0.35
CA LEU A 55 -1.09 -4.90 0.20
C LEU A 55 -2.53 -5.42 -0.01
N TYR A 56 -3.50 -4.83 0.67
CA TYR A 56 -4.92 -5.01 0.42
C TYR A 56 -5.54 -3.67 0.00
N LEU A 57 -6.23 -3.66 -1.14
CA LEU A 57 -6.90 -2.46 -1.66
C LEU A 57 -8.42 -2.62 -1.50
N LEU A 58 -9.01 -1.79 -0.65
CA LEU A 58 -10.45 -1.62 -0.59
C LEU A 58 -10.94 -0.77 -1.78
N PRO A 59 -12.25 -0.79 -2.08
CA PRO A 59 -12.81 -0.01 -3.17
C PRO A 59 -12.46 1.48 -3.06
N GLY A 60 -12.25 2.13 -4.20
CA GLY A 60 -11.82 3.54 -4.25
C GLY A 60 -10.31 3.75 -4.14
N CYS A 61 -9.47 2.72 -4.14
CA CYS A 61 -8.03 2.97 -4.24
C CYS A 61 -7.58 3.25 -5.68
N CYS A 62 -6.56 4.09 -5.81
CA CYS A 62 -5.84 4.31 -7.06
C CYS A 62 -5.16 3.00 -7.52
N ASP A 63 -5.17 2.73 -8.83
CA ASP A 63 -4.53 1.53 -9.40
C ASP A 63 -3.01 1.52 -9.11
N PRO A 64 -2.47 0.48 -8.43
CA PRO A 64 -1.06 0.41 -8.08
C PRO A 64 -0.11 0.31 -9.29
N PHE A 65 -0.61 -0.03 -10.49
CA PHE A 65 0.18 -0.15 -11.71
C PHE A 65 0.09 1.05 -12.66
N ASN A 66 -0.63 2.10 -12.29
CA ASN A 66 -0.59 3.32 -13.09
C ASN A 66 0.81 3.96 -13.05
N GLU A 67 1.16 4.69 -14.10
CA GLU A 67 2.50 5.25 -14.29
C GLU A 67 3.00 6.15 -13.13
N LYS A 68 2.09 6.85 -12.44
CA LYS A 68 2.42 7.74 -11.33
C LYS A 68 2.74 6.94 -10.07
N VAL A 69 1.96 5.90 -9.78
CA VAL A 69 2.25 4.99 -8.66
C VAL A 69 3.53 4.21 -8.91
N LEU A 70 3.75 3.70 -10.12
CA LEU A 70 4.97 2.99 -10.48
C LEU A 70 6.22 3.86 -10.25
N ARG A 71 6.17 5.13 -10.69
CA ARG A 71 7.25 6.09 -10.46
C ARG A 71 7.48 6.38 -8.98
N ALA A 72 6.40 6.60 -8.22
CA ALA A 72 6.47 6.93 -6.79
C ALA A 72 6.94 5.74 -5.93
N SER A 73 6.49 4.52 -6.26
CA SER A 73 6.79 3.28 -5.54
C SER A 73 8.23 2.80 -5.70
N ARG A 74 8.93 3.26 -6.73
CA ARG A 74 10.32 2.85 -7.05
C ARG A 74 10.48 1.34 -7.14
N GLY A 75 9.56 0.69 -7.85
CA GLY A 75 9.57 -0.76 -8.09
C GLY A 75 8.93 -1.58 -6.97
N ALA A 76 8.46 -0.97 -5.88
CA ALA A 76 7.80 -1.71 -4.82
C ALA A 76 6.46 -2.33 -5.24
N ALA A 77 5.73 -1.70 -6.17
CA ALA A 77 4.48 -2.23 -6.71
C ALA A 77 4.62 -3.62 -7.35
N PHE A 78 5.81 -3.95 -7.89
CA PHE A 78 6.08 -5.26 -8.51
C PHE A 78 6.53 -6.35 -7.52
N ARG A 79 6.82 -5.97 -6.27
CA ARG A 79 7.40 -6.88 -5.27
C ARG A 79 6.45 -7.19 -4.13
N MET A 80 5.46 -6.34 -3.91
CA MET A 80 4.44 -6.54 -2.89
C MET A 80 3.36 -7.48 -3.44
N ARG A 81 3.09 -8.55 -2.68
CA ARG A 81 1.89 -9.37 -2.89
C ARG A 81 0.67 -8.48 -2.71
N ARG A 82 -0.38 -8.69 -3.49
CA ARG A 82 -1.55 -7.79 -3.47
C ARG A 82 -2.86 -8.54 -3.67
N MET A 83 -3.89 -8.01 -3.05
CA MET A 83 -5.28 -8.39 -3.27
C MET A 83 -6.14 -7.14 -3.22
N SER A 84 -7.19 -7.10 -4.01
CA SER A 84 -8.23 -6.07 -3.93
C SER A 84 -9.55 -6.75 -3.66
N GLY A 85 -10.40 -6.13 -2.86
CA GLY A 85 -11.67 -6.76 -2.50
C GLY A 85 -12.48 -5.95 -1.52
N SER A 86 -13.56 -6.55 -1.06
CA SER A 86 -14.49 -5.99 -0.09
C SER A 86 -13.95 -6.07 1.34
N TRP A 87 -14.67 -5.40 2.25
CA TRP A 87 -14.46 -5.52 3.69
C TRP A 87 -14.68 -6.93 4.24
N LEU A 88 -15.57 -7.70 3.61
CA LEU A 88 -15.86 -9.08 4.01
C LEU A 88 -14.64 -9.97 3.77
N GLU A 89 -14.11 -9.93 2.56
CA GLU A 89 -12.90 -10.69 2.16
C GLU A 89 -11.66 -10.25 2.97
N LEU A 90 -11.56 -8.96 3.30
CA LEU A 90 -10.52 -8.46 4.20
C LEU A 90 -10.65 -9.06 5.60
N ASN A 91 -11.87 -9.14 6.14
CA ASN A 91 -12.11 -9.71 7.46
C ASN A 91 -11.72 -11.21 7.49
N GLU A 92 -12.02 -11.95 6.43
CA GLU A 92 -11.58 -13.34 6.28
C GLU A 92 -10.04 -13.45 6.33
N ALA A 93 -9.32 -12.59 5.59
CA ALA A 93 -7.86 -12.57 5.63
C ALA A 93 -7.31 -12.22 7.02
N VAL A 94 -7.93 -11.26 7.72
CA VAL A 94 -7.56 -10.89 9.09
C VAL A 94 -7.75 -12.06 10.06
N GLU A 95 -8.85 -12.81 9.94
CA GLU A 95 -9.15 -13.96 10.78
C GLU A 95 -8.19 -15.14 10.51
N VAL A 96 -7.98 -15.48 9.24
CA VAL A 96 -7.07 -16.56 8.80
C VAL A 96 -5.65 -16.32 9.33
N HIS A 97 -5.16 -15.09 9.21
CA HIS A 97 -3.81 -14.73 9.64
C HIS A 97 -3.72 -14.23 11.09
N ARG A 98 -4.85 -14.15 11.80
CA ARG A 98 -4.98 -13.64 13.18
C ARG A 98 -4.33 -12.26 13.37
N LEU A 99 -4.58 -11.37 12.42
CA LEU A 99 -4.00 -10.03 12.41
C LEU A 99 -4.68 -9.12 13.43
N ARG A 100 -3.89 -8.21 14.01
CA ARG A 100 -4.43 -7.09 14.80
C ARG A 100 -4.63 -5.90 13.88
N CYS A 101 -5.86 -5.39 13.81
CA CYS A 101 -6.17 -4.20 13.03
C CYS A 101 -5.81 -2.92 13.79
N LEU A 102 -5.12 -2.02 13.09
CA LEU A 102 -4.85 -0.64 13.53
C LEU A 102 -5.29 0.27 12.38
N ALA A 103 -6.00 1.35 12.70
CA ALA A 103 -6.48 2.32 11.73
C ALA A 103 -5.81 3.67 11.94
N ALA A 104 -5.51 4.35 10.83
CA ALA A 104 -5.03 5.73 10.82
C ALA A 104 -5.81 6.49 9.75
N GLU A 105 -6.51 7.53 10.16
CA GLU A 105 -7.26 8.42 9.28
C GLU A 105 -6.54 9.77 9.20
N PRO A 106 -6.34 10.35 8.00
CA PRO A 106 -5.82 11.70 7.89
C PRO A 106 -6.78 12.69 8.52
N ASP A 107 -6.32 13.47 9.49
CA ASP A 107 -7.12 14.57 10.05
C ASP A 107 -7.28 15.67 8.99
N PRO A 108 -8.50 15.94 8.48
CA PRO A 108 -8.72 16.95 7.45
C PRO A 108 -8.47 18.38 7.95
N THR A 109 -8.41 18.57 9.27
CA THR A 109 -8.15 19.87 9.91
C THR A 109 -6.66 20.09 10.20
N ALA A 110 -5.82 19.05 10.05
CA ALA A 110 -4.39 19.16 10.26
C ALA A 110 -3.74 20.07 9.20
N LYS A 111 -3.17 21.20 9.66
CA LYS A 111 -2.41 22.09 8.78
C LYS A 111 -1.03 21.50 8.51
N PHE A 112 -0.74 21.22 7.24
CA PHE A 112 0.59 20.83 6.79
C PHE A 112 1.59 21.99 7.05
N GLY A 113 2.58 21.78 7.93
CA GLY A 113 3.82 22.56 7.90
C GLY A 113 3.85 23.95 8.55
N THR A 114 3.10 24.25 9.62
CA THR A 114 3.51 25.34 10.52
C THR A 114 4.55 24.81 11.49
N ARG A 115 5.84 25.01 11.20
CA ARG A 115 6.85 25.05 12.27
C ARG A 115 6.36 26.11 13.26
N SER A 116 6.13 25.72 14.51
CA SER A 116 6.04 26.69 15.60
C SER A 116 7.37 27.43 15.65
N ALA A 117 7.39 28.64 15.11
CA ALA A 117 8.37 29.62 15.50
C ALA A 117 8.16 29.89 16.99
N GLY A 118 9.11 29.48 17.83
CA GLY A 118 9.06 29.75 19.26
C GLY A 118 9.62 28.63 20.12
N MET A 119 10.91 28.34 19.99
CA MET A 119 11.70 27.85 21.12
C MET A 119 12.75 28.93 21.35
N GLY A 120 12.39 29.91 22.19
CA GLY A 120 13.33 30.90 22.69
C GLY A 120 14.30 30.24 23.66
N GLU A 121 15.56 30.65 23.54
CA GLU A 121 16.61 30.52 24.55
C GLU A 121 16.24 31.23 25.86
#